data_AF-A0A977KWQ6-F1
#
_entry.id   AF-A0A977KWQ6-F1
#
_cell.length_a   1.000
_cell.length_b   1.000
_cell.length_c   1.000
_cell.angle_alpha   90.00
_cell.angle_beta   90.00
_cell.angle_gamma   90.00
#
_symmetry.space_group_name_H-M   'P 1'
#
loop_
_entity.id
_entity.type
_entity.pdbx_description
1 polymer ?
#
loop_
_entity_poly.entity_id
_entity_poly.type
_entity_poly.pdbx_seq_one_letter_code
_entity_poly.pdbx_strand_id
1 'polypeptide(L)' 'MNNPNSSLNLDSDEMLPEYDFSVGTRGKHYQAYRQGHSVTIYQEDGTTIVQDYPAIEEAIILLDPEC' A
#
# COMPACT_ATOMS: atom_id res chain seq x y z
N MET A 1 -23.43 -8.67 -37.15
CA MET A 1 -22.24 -8.97 -36.33
C MET A 1 -21.92 -7.74 -35.50
N ASN A 2 -22.19 -7.77 -34.18
CA ASN A 2 -21.91 -6.64 -33.29
C ASN A 2 -20.72 -7.03 -32.41
N ASN A 3 -19.64 -6.26 -32.50
CA ASN A 3 -18.38 -6.45 -31.78
C ASN A 3 -18.59 -6.13 -30.29
N PRO A 4 -18.33 -7.05 -29.34
CA PRO A 4 -18.66 -6.87 -27.92
C PRO A 4 -17.63 -6.04 -27.14
N ASN A 5 -16.70 -5.35 -27.81
CA ASN A 5 -15.79 -4.42 -27.16
C ASN A 5 -16.49 -3.06 -26.96
N SER A 6 -17.60 -3.07 -26.23
CA SER A 6 -18.04 -1.89 -25.50
C SER A 6 -16.93 -1.57 -24.51
N SER A 7 -16.27 -0.43 -24.72
CA SER A 7 -15.50 0.27 -23.70
C SER A 7 -16.16 0.06 -22.35
N LEU A 8 -15.53 -0.76 -21.50
CA LEU A 8 -15.86 -0.82 -20.09
C LEU A 8 -15.46 0.55 -19.54
N ASN A 9 -16.38 1.51 -19.66
CA ASN A 9 -16.45 2.63 -18.75
C ASN A 9 -16.68 1.96 -17.39
N LEU A 10 -15.58 1.67 -16.71
CA LEU A 10 -15.58 1.43 -15.27
C LEU A 10 -15.83 2.82 -14.66
N ASP A 11 -17.02 3.36 -14.89
CA ASP A 11 -17.58 4.42 -14.09
C ASP A 11 -17.63 3.82 -12.69
N SER A 12 -16.57 4.05 -11.92
CA SER A 12 -16.52 4.06 -10.46
C SER A 12 -17.69 3.31 -9.83
N ASP A 13 -17.72 1.98 -9.97
CA ASP A 13 -18.78 1.15 -9.41
C ASP A 13 -18.55 1.14 -7.89
N GLU A 14 -19.11 2.20 -7.28
CA GLU A 14 -19.43 2.46 -5.89
C GLU A 14 -18.40 1.98 -4.87
N MET A 15 -17.24 2.63 -4.82
CA MET A 15 -16.49 2.63 -3.56
C MET A 15 -17.39 3.24 -2.49
N LEU A 16 -17.81 2.42 -1.52
CA LEU A 16 -18.61 2.89 -0.39
C LEU A 16 -17.82 3.99 0.34
N PRO A 17 -18.52 5.03 0.84
CA PRO A 17 -17.85 6.19 1.45
C PRO A 17 -16.96 5.83 2.65
N GLU A 18 -17.22 4.70 3.32
CA GLU A 18 -16.37 4.18 4.40
C GLU A 18 -14.98 3.71 3.93
N TYR A 19 -14.81 3.44 2.63
CA TYR A 19 -13.54 3.04 2.01
C TYR A 19 -12.88 4.17 1.20
N ASP A 20 -13.44 5.39 1.23
CA ASP A 20 -12.79 6.58 0.68
C ASP A 20 -11.71 7.10 1.65
N PHE A 21 -10.47 6.68 1.43
CA PHE A 21 -9.31 7.09 2.22
C PHE A 21 -8.60 8.33 1.64
N SER A 22 -9.13 8.99 0.61
CA SER A 22 -8.49 10.15 -0.05
C SER A 22 -8.29 11.33 0.90
N VAL A 23 -9.19 11.50 1.87
CA VAL A 23 -9.12 12.54 2.92
C VAL A 23 -8.22 12.16 4.10
N GLY A 24 -7.73 10.92 4.15
CA GLY A 24 -6.91 10.40 5.22
C GLY A 24 -5.49 10.97 5.18
N THR A 25 -5.02 11.52 6.30
CA THR A 25 -3.60 11.90 6.42
C THR A 25 -2.76 10.65 6.68
N ARG A 26 -1.88 10.30 5.74
CA ARG A 26 -0.86 9.27 5.96
C ARG A 26 0.00 9.65 7.16
N GLY A 27 0.40 8.66 7.97
CA GLY A 27 1.18 8.91 9.19
C GLY A 27 2.46 9.73 8.93
N LYS A 28 2.91 10.50 9.94
CA LYS A 28 4.02 11.47 9.83
C LYS A 28 5.32 10.92 9.22
N HIS A 29 5.56 9.62 9.35
CA HIS A 29 6.78 8.95 8.89
C HIS A 29 6.60 8.17 7.59
N TYR A 30 5.44 8.28 6.93
CA TYR A 30 5.09 7.50 5.74
C TYR A 30 6.16 7.55 4.65
N GLN A 31 6.67 8.75 4.31
CA GLN A 31 7.70 8.90 3.28
C GLN A 31 9.02 8.20 3.64
N ALA A 32 9.44 8.26 4.91
CA ALA A 32 10.68 7.62 5.37
C ALA A 32 10.58 6.09 5.28
N TYR A 33 9.43 5.52 5.66
CA TYR A 33 9.20 4.09 5.61
C TYR A 33 9.18 3.51 4.18
N ARG A 34 8.91 4.32 3.14
CA ARG A 34 8.97 3.89 1.74
C ARG A 34 10.39 3.62 1.23
N GLN A 35 11.41 4.22 1.87
CA GLN A 35 12.81 4.12 1.46
C GLN A 35 13.47 2.78 1.86
N GLY A 36 12.72 1.90 2.51
CA GLY A 36 13.24 0.68 3.12
C GLY A 36 13.75 0.93 4.54
N HIS A 37 13.61 -0.07 5.40
CA HIS A 37 13.99 0.00 6.81
C HIS A 37 14.10 -1.40 7.42
N SER A 38 14.85 -1.52 8.52
CA SER A 38 14.93 -2.75 9.30
C SER A 38 14.33 -2.53 10.68
N VAL A 39 13.57 -3.52 11.16
CA VAL A 39 13.00 -3.55 12.50
C VAL A 39 13.73 -4.60 13.32
N THR A 40 14.29 -4.19 14.46
CA THR A 40 14.90 -5.09 15.43
C THR A 40 13.98 -5.27 16.62
N ILE A 41 13.57 -6.51 16.88
CA ILE A 41 12.66 -6.90 17.97
C ILE A 41 13.46 -7.67 18.99
N TYR A 42 13.56 -7.14 20.20
CA TYR A 42 14.14 -7.82 21.35
C TYR A 42 13.05 -8.58 22.10
N GLN A 43 13.22 -9.89 22.23
CA GLN A 43 12.26 -10.75 22.92
C GLN A 43 12.63 -10.91 24.40
N GLU A 44 11.64 -11.26 25.22
CA GLU A 44 11.85 -11.47 26.67
C GLU A 44 12.75 -12.68 26.96
N ASP A 45 12.80 -13.66 26.05
CA ASP A 45 13.69 -14.82 26.14
C ASP A 45 15.16 -14.51 25.79
N GLY A 46 15.47 -13.25 25.50
CA GLY A 46 16.81 -12.78 25.16
C GLY A 46 17.19 -12.97 23.69
N THR A 47 16.32 -13.54 22.86
CA THR A 47 16.55 -13.63 21.42
C THR A 47 16.23 -12.30 20.73
N THR A 48 16.76 -12.12 19.51
CA THR A 48 16.51 -10.93 18.70
C THR A 48 16.08 -11.34 17.30
N ILE A 49 15.02 -10.71 16.81
CA ILE A 49 14.54 -10.87 15.43
C ILE A 49 14.85 -9.59 14.69
N VAL A 50 15.48 -9.70 13.53
CA VAL A 50 15.67 -8.59 12.59
C VAL A 50 14.79 -8.85 11.38
N GLN A 51 13.95 -7.88 11.03
CA GLN A 51 13.09 -7.95 9.86
C GLN A 51 13.39 -6.80 8.92
N ASP A 52 13.82 -7.13 7.71
CA ASP A 52 14.16 -6.17 6.67
C ASP A 52 12.96 -5.93 5.75
N TYR A 53 12.64 -4.66 5.55
CA TYR A 53 11.63 -4.19 4.62
C TYR A 53 12.32 -3.42 3.50
N PRO A 54 12.36 -3.98 2.27
CA PRO A 54 13.00 -3.31 1.13
C PRO A 54 12.21 -2.07 0.70
N ALA A 55 12.86 -1.21 -0.10
CA ALA A 55 12.21 -0.03 -0.65
C ALA A 55 11.04 -0.41 -1.57
N ILE A 56 10.02 0.45 -1.61
CA ILE A 56 8.81 0.17 -2.42
C ILE A 56 9.12 0.07 -3.91
N GLU A 57 10.10 0.85 -4.38
CA GLU A 57 10.57 0.81 -5.78
C GLU A 57 11.22 -0.53 -6.17
N GLU A 58 11.69 -1.29 -5.18
CA GLU A 58 12.45 -2.53 -5.42
C GLU A 58 11.58 -3.79 -5.35
N ALA A 59 10.57 -3.86 -4.48
CA ALA A 59 9.92 -5.15 -4.19
C ALA A 59 8.49 -5.12 -3.60
N ILE A 60 7.84 -3.96 -3.44
CA ILE A 60 6.53 -3.88 -2.76
C ILE A 60 5.47 -3.34 -3.72
N ILE A 61 4.40 -4.12 -3.92
CA ILE A 61 3.18 -3.60 -4.54
C ILE A 61 2.45 -2.76 -3.48
N LEU A 62 2.60 -1.44 -3.59
CA LEU A 62 1.82 -0.50 -2.81
C LEU A 62 0.48 -0.25 -3.52
N LEU A 63 -0.63 -0.54 -2.84
CA LEU A 63 -1.96 -0.06 -3.25
C LEU A 63 -2.01 1.45 -2.95
N ASP A 64 -1.45 2.25 -3.86
CA ASP A 64 -1.54 3.70 -3.84
C ASP A 64 -2.84 4.08 -4.57
N PRO A 65 -3.83 4.73 -3.91
CA PRO A 65 -5.06 5.18 -4.58
C PRO A 65 -4.84 6.33 -5.58
N GLU A 66 -3.60 6.81 -5.74
CA GLU A 66 -3.20 7.99 -6.54
C GLU A 66 -2.42 7.63 -7.82
N CYS A 67 -2.63 6.44 -8.41
CA CYS A 67 -2.12 6.13 -9.74
C CYS A 67 -3.09 6.57 -10.85
#